data_AF-A0A1M6GXS2-F1
#
_entry.id   AF-A0A1M6GXS2-F1
#
_cell.length_a   1.000
_cell.length_b   1.000
_cell.length_c   1.000
_cell.angle_alpha   90.00
_cell.angle_beta   90.00
_cell.angle_gamma   90.00
#
_symmetry.space_group_name_H-M   'P 1'
#
loop_
_entity.id
_entity.type
_entity.pdbx_description
1 polymer ?
#
loop_
_entity_poly.entity_id
_entity_poly.type
_entity_poly.pdbx_seq_one_letter_code
_entity_poly.pdbx_strand_id
1 'polypeptide(L)'
;MKTKLLWVVLLSSWLCDAQAPSGYYNSATGTGYTLKTQLYNIIKGHTDRGYAGLWTTYQTSDRDNQNENDNTIFDLYSENPNGIDPYNYFYSTDQCGTYAKEGDCYNREHMVPQSVFNSSSPMVSDAHFIPPTDGKVNGMRSDYPHGNVASTSWTSLNGSKLGTSAVSGYTGTVFEPNPAFKGDIARMYFYFATRYENVIASYTYPMFNKTSNQVFTTAFRDMLLAWHAADPVSAREIARNNAIYARQGNRNPFIDNPNYVNMIWGGGTSDTTPPSVPSNLIASSITATSFTLSWTASTDNVGVTGYNVYQNGSLKTTVTGTSTTVSGLTSSTTYSFTVKAKDAAGNISGSSTTLNVTTSSSAPTVSDLYFSEYVEGSSNNKALEITNRTGVSINLSAYSIKKQTNGAGSWSAGLTLSGTLANNGKYVIVNSSISTACYSSANVSTSATEMAYNGNDAVGLFKNGTLIDIIGTFNGGSANFSADETLRRKTTANVPKNTFNKTADWDIYTIDTCNDLGNKMSNENNIKDSSDISFDIYPNPAKGYFNISLNNFQKGFMVEIYSVLGNKVYENNDVTSQEINISNLQTGVYLIKISKDSETKIKKVIIN
;
A
#
# COMPACT_ATOMS: atom_id res chain seq x y z
N MET A 1 76.41 -28.37 -10.08
CA MET A 1 76.17 -26.90 -10.14
C MET A 1 76.07 -26.46 -11.59
N LYS A 2 74.96 -25.81 -11.99
CA LYS A 2 74.85 -24.81 -13.08
C LYS A 2 73.37 -24.40 -13.20
N THR A 3 72.99 -23.39 -12.43
CA THR A 3 71.67 -22.74 -12.50
C THR A 3 71.56 -21.97 -13.82
N LYS A 4 70.54 -22.24 -14.63
CA LYS A 4 70.12 -21.36 -15.72
C LYS A 4 69.03 -20.44 -15.20
N LEU A 5 69.33 -19.14 -15.13
CA LEU A 5 68.37 -18.10 -14.79
C LEU A 5 67.58 -17.75 -16.06
N LEU A 6 66.28 -18.02 -16.09
CA LEU A 6 65.42 -17.62 -17.20
C LEU A 6 64.75 -16.28 -16.86
N TRP A 7 65.13 -15.20 -17.54
CA TRP A 7 64.46 -13.92 -17.42
C TRP A 7 63.18 -13.93 -18.27
N VAL A 8 62.02 -13.91 -17.62
CA VAL A 8 60.75 -13.63 -18.28
C VAL A 8 60.52 -12.12 -18.27
N VAL A 9 60.64 -11.49 -19.43
CA VAL A 9 60.24 -10.09 -19.62
C VAL A 9 58.72 -10.02 -19.74
N LEU A 10 58.06 -9.61 -18.67
CA LEU A 10 56.63 -9.27 -18.69
C LEU A 10 56.43 -7.93 -19.40
N LEU A 11 56.23 -7.99 -20.72
CA LEU A 11 55.70 -6.87 -21.51
C LEU A 11 54.21 -6.70 -21.17
N SER A 12 53.94 -5.89 -20.15
CA SER A 12 52.60 -5.37 -19.87
C SER A 12 52.23 -4.36 -20.96
N SER A 13 51.46 -4.82 -21.95
CA SER A 13 50.78 -3.94 -22.90
C SER A 13 49.61 -3.24 -22.18
N TRP A 14 49.80 -1.97 -21.84
CA TRP A 14 48.71 -1.12 -21.35
C TRP A 14 47.76 -0.81 -22.50
N LEU A 15 46.66 -1.56 -22.60
CA LEU A 15 45.50 -1.15 -23.39
C LEU A 15 44.83 0.01 -22.63
N CYS A 16 44.98 1.23 -23.14
CA CYS A 16 44.24 2.38 -22.63
C CYS A 16 42.79 2.31 -23.12
N ASP A 17 41.96 1.54 -22.42
CA ASP A 17 40.50 1.63 -22.52
C ASP A 17 40.07 3.01 -22.02
N ALA A 18 39.88 3.95 -22.95
CA ALA A 18 39.37 5.28 -22.65
C ALA A 18 37.88 5.20 -22.25
N GLN A 19 37.59 4.86 -20.99
CA GLN A 19 36.24 4.92 -20.46
C GLN A 19 35.75 6.38 -20.35
N ALA A 20 34.51 6.59 -19.92
CA ALA A 20 33.99 7.93 -19.69
C ALA A 20 34.92 8.73 -18.74
N PRO A 21 35.13 10.03 -18.97
CA PRO A 21 35.99 10.84 -18.10
C PRO A 21 35.60 10.67 -16.62
N SER A 22 36.58 10.65 -15.73
CA SER A 22 36.30 10.50 -14.30
C SER A 22 35.32 11.57 -13.82
N GLY A 23 34.21 11.14 -13.23
CA GLY A 23 33.13 12.00 -12.76
C GLY A 23 32.08 12.42 -13.80
N TYR A 24 32.19 12.00 -15.07
CA TYR A 24 31.27 12.40 -16.15
C TYR A 24 29.79 12.08 -15.85
N TYR A 25 29.53 11.00 -15.11
CA TYR A 25 28.18 10.57 -14.70
C TYR A 25 27.83 10.86 -13.22
N ASN A 26 28.59 11.68 -12.50
CA ASN A 26 28.38 11.91 -11.06
C ASN A 26 26.99 12.48 -10.68
N SER A 27 26.28 13.09 -11.62
CA SER A 27 24.91 13.61 -11.41
C SER A 27 23.79 12.63 -11.80
N ALA A 28 24.13 11.45 -12.31
CA ALA A 28 23.20 10.39 -12.72
C ALA A 28 22.91 9.42 -11.56
N THR A 29 22.28 9.94 -10.51
CA THR A 29 22.04 9.26 -9.22
C THR A 29 20.62 8.72 -9.00
N GLY A 30 19.69 9.05 -9.90
CA GLY A 30 18.29 8.67 -9.81
C GLY A 30 17.98 7.29 -10.39
N THR A 31 16.69 6.99 -10.51
CA THR A 31 16.14 5.79 -11.16
C THR A 31 15.00 6.17 -12.11
N GLY A 32 14.57 5.24 -12.97
CA GLY A 32 13.47 5.45 -13.91
C GLY A 32 13.69 6.66 -14.81
N TYR A 33 12.62 7.41 -15.09
CA TYR A 33 12.72 8.61 -15.91
C TYR A 33 13.47 9.78 -15.23
N THR A 34 13.64 9.78 -13.90
CA THR A 34 14.51 10.77 -13.22
C THR A 34 15.97 10.60 -13.63
N LEU A 35 16.44 9.35 -13.70
CA LEU A 35 17.77 9.02 -14.21
C LEU A 35 17.92 9.44 -15.69
N LYS A 36 16.89 9.20 -16.49
CA LYS A 36 16.86 9.63 -17.89
C LYS A 36 17.06 11.15 -18.02
N THR A 37 16.30 11.95 -17.28
CA THR A 37 16.44 13.41 -17.28
C THR A 37 17.81 13.87 -16.78
N GLN A 38 18.43 13.16 -15.82
CA GLN A 38 19.81 13.45 -15.39
C GLN A 38 20.83 13.15 -16.52
N LEU A 39 20.73 12.00 -17.17
CA LEU A 39 21.58 11.65 -18.32
C LEU A 39 21.38 12.61 -19.50
N TYR A 40 20.14 13.01 -19.80
CA TYR A 40 19.85 14.09 -20.75
C TYR A 40 20.62 15.36 -20.40
N ASN A 41 20.58 15.80 -19.13
CA ASN A 41 21.29 17.01 -18.71
C ASN A 41 22.81 16.93 -18.87
N ILE A 42 23.40 15.72 -18.78
CA ILE A 42 24.82 15.46 -19.04
C ILE A 42 25.13 15.51 -20.56
N ILE A 43 24.33 14.83 -21.38
CA ILE A 43 24.65 14.59 -22.81
C ILE A 43 24.01 15.58 -23.80
N LYS A 44 23.11 16.47 -23.35
CA LYS A 44 22.39 17.46 -24.19
C LYS A 44 23.28 18.49 -24.88
N GLY A 45 24.48 18.73 -24.36
CA GLY A 45 25.48 19.57 -25.00
C GLY A 45 26.40 18.71 -25.87
N HIS A 46 26.45 18.97 -27.17
CA HIS A 46 27.48 18.40 -28.05
C HIS A 46 27.87 19.38 -29.15
N THR A 47 29.05 19.19 -29.73
CA THR A 47 29.57 19.97 -30.85
C THR A 47 29.05 19.39 -32.17
N ASP A 48 28.05 20.04 -32.75
CA ASP A 48 27.55 19.68 -34.09
C ASP A 48 28.67 19.91 -35.12
N ARG A 49 29.02 18.87 -35.87
CA ARG A 49 30.05 18.92 -36.94
C ARG A 49 29.45 19.08 -38.34
N GLY A 50 28.13 19.25 -38.43
CA GLY A 50 27.37 19.30 -39.67
C GLY A 50 27.27 17.94 -40.37
N TYR A 51 26.32 17.81 -41.29
CA TYR A 51 26.02 16.53 -41.94
C TYR A 51 27.18 15.98 -42.78
N ALA A 52 28.01 16.85 -43.35
CA ALA A 52 29.26 16.45 -44.03
C ALA A 52 30.36 16.02 -43.04
N GLY A 53 30.32 16.51 -41.79
CA GLY A 53 31.29 16.17 -40.75
C GLY A 53 31.20 14.72 -40.27
N LEU A 54 30.08 14.01 -40.52
CA LEU A 54 29.94 12.58 -40.26
C LEU A 54 30.99 11.75 -41.01
N TRP A 55 31.31 12.10 -42.26
CA TRP A 55 32.33 11.38 -43.03
C TRP A 55 33.68 11.37 -42.32
N THR A 56 34.15 12.53 -41.84
CA THR A 56 35.41 12.62 -41.09
C THR A 56 35.29 12.04 -39.66
N THR A 57 34.07 11.75 -39.17
CA THR A 57 33.88 11.01 -37.91
C THR A 57 34.20 9.52 -38.11
N TYR A 58 33.69 8.93 -39.19
CA TYR A 58 33.88 7.52 -39.53
C TYR A 58 35.34 7.13 -39.78
N GLN A 59 36.23 8.09 -40.07
CA GLN A 59 37.68 7.87 -40.12
C GLN A 59 38.22 7.18 -38.85
N THR A 60 37.60 7.47 -37.70
CA THR A 60 38.01 7.02 -36.36
C THR A 60 36.96 6.21 -35.61
N SER A 61 35.66 6.35 -35.92
CA SER A 61 34.58 5.76 -35.11
C SER A 61 34.00 4.46 -35.67
N ASP A 62 34.10 4.23 -36.98
CA ASP A 62 33.40 3.15 -37.68
C ASP A 62 34.36 2.49 -38.69
N ARG A 63 35.53 2.08 -38.18
CA ARG A 63 36.55 1.32 -38.91
C ARG A 63 36.64 -0.07 -38.31
N ASP A 64 36.60 -1.12 -39.13
CA ASP A 64 36.87 -2.45 -38.58
C ASP A 64 38.36 -2.61 -38.25
N ASN A 65 38.63 -2.67 -36.96
CA ASN A 65 39.95 -3.00 -36.41
C ASN A 65 39.83 -4.10 -35.34
N GLN A 66 38.74 -4.89 -35.33
CA GLN A 66 38.42 -5.82 -34.24
C GLN A 66 37.84 -7.16 -34.71
N ASN A 67 37.14 -7.20 -35.84
CA ASN A 67 36.47 -8.39 -36.35
C ASN A 67 37.37 -9.11 -37.37
N GLU A 68 37.44 -8.61 -38.59
CA GLU A 68 38.38 -9.04 -39.63
C GLU A 68 39.71 -8.27 -39.51
N ASN A 69 39.65 -7.07 -38.93
CA ASN A 69 40.75 -6.12 -38.72
C ASN A 69 41.46 -5.77 -40.05
N ASP A 70 40.68 -5.63 -41.11
CA ASP A 70 41.13 -5.26 -42.46
C ASP A 70 41.21 -3.73 -42.66
N ASN A 71 40.76 -2.95 -41.67
CA ASN A 71 40.70 -1.49 -41.66
C ASN A 71 39.74 -0.91 -42.72
N THR A 72 38.69 -1.63 -43.11
CA THR A 72 37.59 -1.10 -43.92
C THR A 72 36.60 -0.30 -43.05
N ILE A 73 35.45 0.09 -43.59
CA ILE A 73 34.36 0.74 -42.86
C ILE A 73 33.47 -0.34 -42.26
N PHE A 74 33.31 -0.30 -40.95
CA PHE A 74 32.41 -1.20 -40.22
C PHE A 74 30.96 -0.87 -40.59
N ASP A 75 30.33 -1.71 -41.40
CA ASP A 75 28.94 -1.57 -41.86
C ASP A 75 27.99 -2.41 -40.99
N LEU A 76 27.19 -1.73 -40.16
CA LEU A 76 26.27 -2.37 -39.21
C LEU A 76 25.21 -3.29 -39.85
N TYR A 77 25.00 -3.25 -41.16
CA TYR A 77 24.07 -4.13 -41.88
C TYR A 77 24.75 -5.27 -42.65
N SER A 78 26.07 -5.19 -42.88
CA SER A 78 26.81 -6.07 -43.80
C SER A 78 27.94 -6.84 -43.12
N GLU A 79 28.46 -6.30 -42.02
CA GLU A 79 29.49 -6.89 -41.16
C GLU A 79 29.12 -8.31 -40.70
N ASN A 80 30.06 -9.24 -40.82
CA ASN A 80 29.92 -10.66 -40.46
C ASN A 80 30.87 -11.04 -39.32
N PRO A 81 30.46 -10.96 -38.03
CA PRO A 81 31.37 -11.12 -36.89
C PRO A 81 32.06 -12.48 -36.73
N ASN A 82 31.78 -13.45 -37.60
CA ASN A 82 32.31 -14.81 -37.54
C ASN A 82 32.82 -15.31 -38.92
N GLY A 83 33.03 -14.42 -39.89
CA GLY A 83 33.32 -14.84 -41.27
C GLY A 83 34.10 -13.82 -42.08
N ILE A 84 33.75 -13.76 -43.37
CA ILE A 84 34.17 -12.71 -44.30
C ILE A 84 32.91 -11.96 -44.71
N ASP A 85 33.00 -10.64 -44.79
CA ASP A 85 31.96 -9.74 -45.28
C ASP A 85 31.56 -10.03 -46.74
N PRO A 86 30.29 -9.79 -47.10
CA PRO A 86 29.84 -9.96 -48.49
C PRO A 86 30.45 -8.93 -49.44
N TYR A 87 30.90 -7.79 -48.91
CA TYR A 87 31.55 -6.68 -49.59
C TYR A 87 32.11 -5.71 -48.54
N ASN A 88 33.27 -5.11 -48.80
CA ASN A 88 33.96 -4.25 -47.84
C ASN A 88 34.18 -2.86 -48.44
N TYR A 89 34.20 -1.82 -47.61
CA TYR A 89 34.25 -0.42 -48.05
C TYR A 89 35.48 0.32 -47.55
N PHE A 90 36.18 1.03 -48.43
CA PHE A 90 37.34 1.84 -48.07
C PHE A 90 36.94 3.28 -47.72
N TYR A 91 37.52 3.78 -46.63
CA TYR A 91 37.32 5.14 -46.17
C TYR A 91 37.69 6.15 -47.27
N SER A 92 36.86 7.17 -47.44
CA SER A 92 36.98 8.28 -48.40
C SER A 92 36.84 7.95 -49.90
N THR A 93 36.89 6.67 -50.32
CA THR A 93 36.68 6.30 -51.74
C THR A 93 35.24 5.91 -52.03
N ASP A 94 34.63 5.10 -51.16
CA ASP A 94 33.38 4.39 -51.48
C ASP A 94 32.13 5.09 -50.88
N GLN A 95 32.21 6.40 -50.70
CA GLN A 95 31.14 7.25 -50.16
C GLN A 95 30.16 7.68 -51.26
N CYS A 96 28.85 7.47 -51.06
CA CYS A 96 27.86 7.84 -52.07
C CYS A 96 26.53 8.35 -51.49
N GLY A 97 25.63 8.74 -52.41
CA GLY A 97 24.19 8.88 -52.17
C GLY A 97 23.34 8.24 -53.27
N THR A 98 23.92 7.38 -54.10
CA THR A 98 23.26 6.72 -55.23
C THR A 98 23.86 5.33 -55.41
N TYR A 99 22.99 4.32 -55.44
CA TYR A 99 23.31 2.89 -55.39
C TYR A 99 22.23 2.11 -56.15
N ALA A 100 22.60 0.98 -56.74
CA ALA A 100 21.69 0.08 -57.47
C ALA A 100 21.57 -1.29 -56.78
N LYS A 101 22.70 -1.81 -56.28
CA LYS A 101 22.84 -3.11 -55.61
C LYS A 101 23.65 -2.96 -54.31
N GLU A 102 23.62 -4.00 -53.50
CA GLU A 102 24.52 -4.14 -52.36
C GLU A 102 25.99 -4.21 -52.83
N GLY A 103 26.90 -3.66 -52.02
CA GLY A 103 28.32 -3.56 -52.34
C GLY A 103 28.70 -2.41 -53.28
N ASP A 104 27.76 -1.54 -53.68
CA ASP A 104 28.09 -0.39 -54.54
C ASP A 104 28.86 0.71 -53.80
N CYS A 105 28.43 1.05 -52.58
CA CYS A 105 29.00 2.13 -51.76
C CYS A 105 28.30 2.23 -50.40
N TYR A 106 28.93 2.91 -49.42
CA TYR A 106 28.34 3.18 -48.12
C TYR A 106 27.75 4.60 -48.00
N ASN A 107 26.72 4.73 -47.15
CA ASN A 107 25.99 5.96 -46.85
C ASN A 107 25.77 6.11 -45.34
N ARG A 108 25.26 7.27 -44.91
CA ARG A 108 24.92 7.58 -43.50
C ARG A 108 23.51 7.08 -43.19
N GLU A 109 23.37 6.21 -42.19
CA GLU A 109 22.11 5.58 -41.80
C GLU A 109 21.51 6.24 -40.56
N HIS A 110 20.34 6.88 -40.66
CA HIS A 110 19.69 7.52 -39.51
C HIS A 110 18.74 6.53 -38.82
N MET A 111 19.19 5.90 -37.72
CA MET A 111 18.38 4.89 -37.00
C MET A 111 16.96 5.38 -36.65
N VAL A 112 16.84 6.64 -36.22
CA VAL A 112 15.58 7.39 -36.28
C VAL A 112 15.56 8.19 -37.60
N PRO A 113 14.66 7.92 -38.57
CA PRO A 113 14.70 8.53 -39.89
C PRO A 113 14.61 10.06 -39.86
N GLN A 114 15.29 10.74 -40.80
CA GLN A 114 15.31 12.21 -40.85
C GLN A 114 13.92 12.85 -40.99
N SER A 115 12.98 12.15 -41.62
CA SER A 115 11.57 12.58 -41.76
C SER A 115 10.86 12.76 -40.42
N VAL A 116 11.29 12.07 -39.36
CA VAL A 116 10.73 12.15 -38.00
C VAL A 116 10.99 13.52 -37.35
N PHE A 117 12.11 14.16 -37.70
CA PHE A 117 12.57 15.43 -37.13
C PHE A 117 12.86 16.52 -38.18
N ASN A 118 12.34 16.35 -39.41
CA ASN A 118 12.50 17.27 -40.55
C ASN A 118 13.96 17.65 -40.87
N SER A 119 14.90 16.70 -40.76
CA SER A 119 16.35 16.93 -40.94
C SER A 119 16.94 18.07 -40.07
N SER A 120 16.29 18.39 -38.95
CA SER A 120 16.73 19.47 -38.04
C SER A 120 18.10 19.21 -37.40
N SER A 121 18.93 20.24 -37.28
CA SER A 121 20.11 20.23 -36.41
C SER A 121 19.69 20.21 -34.93
N PRO A 122 20.45 19.54 -34.04
CA PRO A 122 21.68 18.80 -34.33
C PRO A 122 21.45 17.30 -34.62
N MET A 123 20.19 16.83 -34.65
CA MET A 123 19.86 15.42 -34.87
C MET A 123 20.37 14.89 -36.22
N VAL A 124 20.34 15.72 -37.28
CA VAL A 124 20.77 15.30 -38.63
C VAL A 124 22.24 14.86 -38.71
N SER A 125 23.08 15.24 -37.75
CA SER A 125 24.54 15.12 -37.79
C SER A 125 25.17 14.46 -36.55
N ASP A 126 24.35 13.95 -35.62
CA ASP A 126 24.81 13.32 -34.37
C ASP A 126 25.18 11.84 -34.58
N ALA A 127 26.49 11.56 -34.69
CA ALA A 127 27.02 10.25 -35.04
C ALA A 127 26.63 9.12 -34.07
N HIS A 128 26.24 9.43 -32.83
CA HIS A 128 25.86 8.41 -31.84
C HIS A 128 24.69 7.53 -32.29
N PHE A 129 23.81 8.01 -33.18
CA PHE A 129 22.74 7.21 -33.80
C PHE A 129 22.84 7.10 -35.34
N ILE A 130 23.96 7.54 -35.92
CA ILE A 130 24.18 7.57 -37.37
C ILE A 130 25.47 6.83 -37.74
N PRO A 131 25.47 5.49 -37.84
CA PRO A 131 26.58 4.73 -38.40
C PRO A 131 26.63 4.84 -39.95
N PRO A 132 27.77 4.48 -40.56
CA PRO A 132 27.80 4.14 -41.97
C PRO A 132 27.18 2.76 -42.21
N THR A 133 26.46 2.60 -43.33
CA THR A 133 25.98 1.29 -43.81
C THR A 133 25.93 1.24 -45.34
N ASP A 134 25.81 0.05 -45.92
CA ASP A 134 25.54 -0.17 -47.35
C ASP A 134 24.38 0.71 -47.83
N GLY A 135 24.63 1.44 -48.92
CA GLY A 135 23.68 2.37 -49.48
C GLY A 135 22.38 1.69 -49.93
N LYS A 136 22.46 0.50 -50.54
CA LYS A 136 21.29 -0.26 -50.98
C LYS A 136 20.48 -0.79 -49.79
N VAL A 137 21.09 -1.32 -48.74
CA VAL A 137 20.39 -1.81 -47.54
C VAL A 137 19.71 -0.65 -46.80
N ASN A 138 20.40 0.48 -46.63
CA ASN A 138 19.84 1.76 -46.17
C ASN A 138 18.62 2.18 -47.01
N GLY A 139 18.75 2.17 -48.34
CA GLY A 139 17.65 2.47 -49.27
C GLY A 139 16.47 1.48 -49.22
N MET A 140 16.73 0.20 -48.93
CA MET A 140 15.68 -0.80 -48.70
C MET A 140 14.99 -0.61 -47.34
N ARG A 141 15.72 -0.12 -46.32
CA ARG A 141 15.21 0.20 -44.99
C ARG A 141 14.34 1.46 -44.97
N SER A 142 14.61 2.44 -45.84
CA SER A 142 13.79 3.67 -45.99
C SER A 142 13.56 4.36 -44.62
N ASP A 143 12.38 4.92 -44.41
CA ASP A 143 11.88 5.40 -43.12
C ASP A 143 11.17 4.32 -42.28
N TYR A 144 11.21 3.04 -42.70
CA TYR A 144 10.57 1.96 -41.97
C TYR A 144 11.18 1.80 -40.57
N PRO A 145 10.34 1.56 -39.54
CA PRO A 145 10.86 1.30 -38.20
C PRO A 145 11.62 -0.02 -38.13
N HIS A 146 12.64 -0.03 -37.29
CA HIS A 146 13.27 -1.28 -36.90
C HIS A 146 12.25 -2.17 -36.17
N GLY A 147 12.30 -3.47 -36.39
CA GLY A 147 11.36 -4.41 -35.79
C GLY A 147 11.66 -5.86 -36.18
N ASN A 148 11.25 -6.81 -35.34
CA ASN A 148 11.25 -8.23 -35.75
C ASN A 148 10.25 -8.43 -36.91
N VAL A 149 10.66 -9.14 -37.96
CA VAL A 149 9.84 -9.43 -39.15
C VAL A 149 9.03 -10.71 -38.94
N ALA A 150 7.71 -10.63 -39.13
CA ALA A 150 6.80 -11.77 -39.11
C ALA A 150 6.79 -12.55 -40.44
N SER A 151 6.80 -11.84 -41.58
CA SER A 151 6.90 -12.42 -42.92
C SER A 151 7.82 -11.59 -43.80
N THR A 152 8.88 -12.22 -44.30
CA THR A 152 9.97 -11.56 -45.03
C THR A 152 9.60 -11.32 -46.49
N SER A 153 9.73 -10.08 -46.96
CA SER A 153 9.58 -9.69 -48.37
C SER A 153 10.93 -9.50 -49.07
N TRP A 154 12.01 -9.24 -48.33
CA TRP A 154 13.37 -9.13 -48.86
C TRP A 154 14.40 -9.43 -47.75
N THR A 155 15.58 -9.93 -48.13
CA THR A 155 16.72 -10.21 -47.24
C THR A 155 17.99 -9.67 -47.89
N SER A 156 18.86 -9.00 -47.12
CA SER A 156 20.19 -8.57 -47.57
C SER A 156 21.17 -9.76 -47.65
N LEU A 157 22.32 -9.56 -48.28
CA LEU A 157 23.36 -10.60 -48.37
C LEU A 157 23.88 -11.04 -46.99
N ASN A 158 23.87 -10.15 -45.99
CA ASN A 158 24.19 -10.45 -44.59
C ASN A 158 22.96 -10.64 -43.67
N GLY A 159 21.82 -11.07 -44.24
CA GLY A 159 20.71 -11.62 -43.46
C GLY A 159 19.82 -10.61 -42.71
N SER A 160 20.00 -9.31 -42.90
CA SER A 160 19.01 -8.30 -42.48
C SER A 160 17.75 -8.46 -43.35
N LYS A 161 16.56 -8.21 -42.80
CA LYS A 161 15.26 -8.52 -43.44
C LYS A 161 14.36 -7.29 -43.51
N LEU A 162 13.61 -7.19 -44.59
CA LEU A 162 12.45 -6.31 -44.71
C LEU A 162 11.18 -7.19 -44.75
N GLY A 163 10.10 -6.77 -44.10
CA GLY A 163 8.86 -7.54 -44.11
C GLY A 163 7.75 -6.99 -43.22
N THR A 164 6.66 -7.75 -43.08
CA THR A 164 5.55 -7.38 -42.19
C THR A 164 5.99 -7.46 -40.73
N SER A 165 5.47 -6.57 -39.87
CA SER A 165 5.88 -6.53 -38.47
C SER A 165 5.38 -7.69 -37.60
N ALA A 166 6.24 -8.16 -36.70
CA ALA A 166 5.87 -8.94 -35.52
C ALA A 166 5.71 -8.08 -34.25
N VAL A 167 5.87 -6.75 -34.32
CA VAL A 167 5.78 -5.85 -33.16
C VAL A 167 4.31 -5.59 -32.84
N SER A 168 3.87 -6.02 -31.65
CA SER A 168 2.46 -5.90 -31.24
C SER A 168 1.95 -4.46 -31.32
N GLY A 169 0.78 -4.27 -31.94
CA GLY A 169 0.18 -2.96 -32.17
C GLY A 169 0.67 -2.21 -33.42
N TYR A 170 1.65 -2.73 -34.16
CA TYR A 170 2.07 -2.19 -35.46
C TYR A 170 1.94 -3.26 -36.55
N THR A 171 1.27 -2.91 -37.66
CA THR A 171 0.98 -3.85 -38.77
C THR A 171 1.67 -3.47 -40.09
N GLY A 172 2.50 -2.42 -40.09
CA GLY A 172 3.23 -1.97 -41.26
C GLY A 172 4.50 -2.79 -41.54
N THR A 173 5.27 -2.31 -42.51
CA THR A 173 6.59 -2.86 -42.84
C THR A 173 7.61 -2.48 -41.75
N VAL A 174 8.47 -3.43 -41.37
CA VAL A 174 9.64 -3.19 -40.51
C VAL A 174 10.91 -3.73 -41.14
N PHE A 175 12.03 -3.22 -40.67
CA PHE A 175 13.37 -3.72 -40.97
C PHE A 175 13.96 -4.43 -39.75
N GLU A 176 14.37 -5.69 -39.91
CA GLU A 176 15.05 -6.48 -38.88
C GLU A 176 16.55 -6.56 -39.23
N PRO A 177 17.46 -5.99 -38.43
CA PRO A 177 18.89 -6.10 -38.66
C PRO A 177 19.38 -7.52 -38.30
N ASN A 178 20.57 -7.87 -38.77
CA ASN A 178 21.28 -9.08 -38.33
C ASN A 178 21.28 -9.15 -36.77
N PRO A 179 20.97 -10.32 -36.16
CA PRO A 179 20.90 -10.48 -34.71
C PRO A 179 22.12 -9.97 -33.93
N ALA A 180 23.32 -10.00 -34.53
CA ALA A 180 24.57 -9.58 -33.89
C ALA A 180 24.74 -8.06 -33.68
N PHE A 181 23.79 -7.24 -34.15
CA PHE A 181 23.83 -5.77 -34.01
C PHE A 181 22.51 -5.18 -33.48
N LYS A 182 21.61 -6.03 -32.98
CA LYS A 182 20.31 -5.60 -32.46
C LYS A 182 20.46 -4.75 -31.20
N GLY A 183 21.47 -5.03 -30.38
CA GLY A 183 21.84 -4.31 -29.18
C GLY A 183 22.44 -2.95 -29.48
N ASP A 184 23.36 -2.86 -30.46
CA ASP A 184 23.90 -1.59 -30.98
C ASP A 184 22.74 -0.65 -31.35
N ILE A 185 21.84 -1.12 -32.21
CA ILE A 185 20.68 -0.33 -32.69
C ILE A 185 19.75 0.03 -31.53
N ALA A 186 19.51 -0.86 -30.58
CA ALA A 186 18.72 -0.56 -29.38
C ALA A 186 19.38 0.55 -28.54
N ARG A 187 20.70 0.48 -28.31
CA ARG A 187 21.46 1.52 -27.58
C ARG A 187 21.49 2.86 -28.33
N MET A 188 21.42 2.86 -29.67
CA MET A 188 21.24 4.08 -30.47
C MET A 188 19.84 4.68 -30.31
N TYR A 189 18.77 3.88 -30.27
CA TYR A 189 17.41 4.36 -29.97
C TYR A 189 17.30 4.92 -28.54
N PHE A 190 17.82 4.21 -27.53
CA PHE A 190 17.83 4.69 -26.14
C PHE A 190 18.64 5.99 -26.00
N TYR A 191 19.78 6.11 -26.69
CA TYR A 191 20.53 7.35 -26.79
C TYR A 191 19.67 8.49 -27.36
N PHE A 192 19.05 8.30 -28.53
CA PHE A 192 18.22 9.33 -29.17
C PHE A 192 17.08 9.78 -28.25
N ALA A 193 16.41 8.81 -27.61
CA ALA A 193 15.32 9.06 -26.68
C ALA A 193 15.73 9.89 -25.45
N THR A 194 16.95 9.72 -24.95
CA THR A 194 17.53 10.51 -23.86
C THR A 194 18.05 11.85 -24.34
N ARG A 195 18.90 11.87 -25.37
CA ARG A 195 19.56 13.08 -25.88
C ARG A 195 18.55 14.15 -26.31
N TYR A 196 17.41 13.75 -26.87
CA TYR A 196 16.40 14.65 -27.43
C TYR A 196 15.13 14.76 -26.58
N GLU A 197 15.20 14.42 -25.28
CA GLU A 197 14.08 14.43 -24.33
C GLU A 197 13.23 15.71 -24.36
N ASN A 198 13.85 16.88 -24.57
CA ASN A 198 13.18 18.18 -24.60
C ASN A 198 12.36 18.48 -25.88
N VAL A 199 12.49 17.68 -26.94
CA VAL A 199 11.82 17.90 -28.24
C VAL A 199 11.08 16.66 -28.76
N ILE A 200 11.50 15.46 -28.36
CA ILE A 200 11.07 14.19 -28.95
C ILE A 200 9.57 13.90 -28.83
N ALA A 201 8.90 14.43 -27.79
CA ALA A 201 7.46 14.33 -27.63
C ALA A 201 6.65 14.92 -28.81
N SER A 202 7.22 15.92 -29.51
CA SER A 202 6.59 16.53 -30.68
C SER A 202 6.61 15.62 -31.93
N TYR A 203 7.62 14.75 -32.06
CA TYR A 203 7.89 13.99 -33.27
C TYR A 203 6.87 12.88 -33.52
N THR A 204 6.51 12.66 -34.78
CA THR A 204 5.55 11.63 -35.18
C THR A 204 6.32 10.46 -35.78
N TYR A 205 6.26 9.31 -35.11
CA TYR A 205 6.84 8.07 -35.58
C TYR A 205 6.01 6.89 -35.04
N PRO A 206 5.74 5.81 -35.80
CA PRO A 206 4.84 4.75 -35.35
C PRO A 206 5.28 4.06 -34.05
N MET A 207 6.58 4.07 -33.77
CA MET A 207 7.16 3.47 -32.58
C MET A 207 7.25 4.41 -31.38
N PHE A 208 6.82 5.68 -31.52
CA PHE A 208 6.80 6.66 -30.43
C PHE A 208 5.39 6.86 -29.86
N ASN A 209 5.31 7.11 -28.54
CA ASN A 209 4.07 7.28 -27.77
C ASN A 209 3.72 8.74 -27.46
N LYS A 210 4.39 9.71 -28.09
CA LYS A 210 4.24 11.17 -27.86
C LYS A 210 4.62 11.69 -26.46
N THR A 211 5.34 10.91 -25.65
CA THR A 211 5.87 11.36 -24.35
C THR A 211 7.35 11.76 -24.43
N SER A 212 7.79 12.68 -23.57
CA SER A 212 9.22 13.00 -23.41
C SER A 212 9.96 11.98 -22.55
N ASN A 213 9.27 11.35 -21.60
CA ASN A 213 9.87 10.42 -20.64
C ASN A 213 10.05 9.01 -21.24
N GLN A 214 8.95 8.28 -21.46
CA GLN A 214 8.99 6.91 -21.98
C GLN A 214 9.42 6.85 -23.45
N VAL A 215 8.99 7.83 -24.26
CA VAL A 215 9.21 7.98 -25.72
C VAL A 215 8.58 6.88 -26.57
N PHE A 216 8.80 5.61 -26.25
CA PHE A 216 8.45 4.47 -27.08
C PHE A 216 7.05 3.93 -26.78
N THR A 217 6.40 3.28 -27.76
CA THR A 217 5.27 2.39 -27.46
C THR A 217 5.75 1.22 -26.60
N THR A 218 4.85 0.65 -25.78
CA THR A 218 5.20 -0.49 -24.89
C THR A 218 5.82 -1.66 -25.65
N ALA A 219 5.20 -2.10 -26.76
CA ALA A 219 5.71 -3.23 -27.53
C ALA A 219 7.08 -2.94 -28.17
N PHE A 220 7.34 -1.72 -28.64
CA PHE A 220 8.64 -1.35 -29.20
C PHE A 220 9.72 -1.24 -28.12
N ARG A 221 9.40 -0.62 -26.97
CA ARG A 221 10.28 -0.58 -25.79
C ARG A 221 10.72 -1.98 -25.38
N ASP A 222 9.77 -2.90 -25.24
CA ASP A 222 10.04 -4.26 -24.75
C ASP A 222 10.87 -5.07 -25.75
N MET A 223 10.66 -4.83 -27.06
CA MET A 223 11.54 -5.36 -28.09
C MET A 223 12.97 -4.78 -28.01
N LEU A 224 13.13 -3.47 -27.83
CA LEU A 224 14.46 -2.84 -27.68
C LEU A 224 15.19 -3.34 -26.41
N LEU A 225 14.47 -3.60 -25.32
CA LEU A 225 15.02 -4.22 -24.11
C LEU A 225 15.51 -5.64 -24.38
N ALA A 226 14.71 -6.46 -25.08
CA ALA A 226 15.09 -7.82 -25.47
C ALA A 226 16.30 -7.83 -26.42
N TRP A 227 16.35 -6.90 -27.37
CA TRP A 227 17.49 -6.71 -28.28
C TRP A 227 18.77 -6.30 -27.51
N HIS A 228 18.66 -5.32 -26.61
CA HIS A 228 19.76 -4.89 -25.75
C HIS A 228 20.31 -6.00 -24.84
N ALA A 229 19.44 -6.89 -24.34
CA ALA A 229 19.83 -8.00 -23.48
C ALA A 229 20.43 -9.19 -24.26
N ALA A 230 19.98 -9.43 -25.49
CA ALA A 230 20.46 -10.51 -26.35
C ALA A 230 21.82 -10.21 -26.99
N ASP A 231 22.15 -8.94 -27.16
CA ASP A 231 23.37 -8.44 -27.79
C ASP A 231 24.06 -7.40 -26.86
N PRO A 232 24.95 -7.83 -25.95
CA PRO A 232 25.63 -6.96 -24.97
C PRO A 232 26.54 -5.90 -25.61
N VAL A 233 27.05 -4.96 -24.81
CA VAL A 233 27.97 -3.92 -25.31
C VAL A 233 29.27 -4.55 -25.82
N SER A 234 29.64 -4.24 -27.07
CA SER A 234 30.86 -4.74 -27.70
C SER A 234 32.08 -3.83 -27.48
N ALA A 235 33.29 -4.38 -27.62
CA ALA A 235 34.52 -3.58 -27.62
C ALA A 235 34.57 -2.57 -28.79
N ARG A 236 33.87 -2.88 -29.89
CA ARG A 236 33.68 -2.02 -31.05
C ARG A 236 32.80 -0.82 -30.71
N GLU A 237 31.71 -1.01 -30.00
CA GLU A 237 30.87 0.10 -29.50
C GLU A 237 31.62 1.01 -28.53
N ILE A 238 32.43 0.44 -27.63
CA ILE A 238 33.25 1.22 -26.69
C ILE A 238 34.23 2.10 -27.50
N ALA A 239 34.96 1.52 -28.45
CA ALA A 239 35.88 2.26 -29.33
C ALA A 239 35.16 3.35 -30.13
N ARG A 240 33.99 3.05 -30.70
CA ARG A 240 33.13 3.99 -31.42
C ARG A 240 32.69 5.16 -30.54
N ASN A 241 32.19 4.88 -29.33
CA ASN A 241 31.73 5.90 -28.39
C ASN A 241 32.88 6.84 -27.98
N ASN A 242 34.09 6.30 -27.84
CA ASN A 242 35.31 7.08 -27.55
C ASN A 242 35.71 8.00 -28.70
N ALA A 243 35.70 7.49 -29.93
CA ALA A 243 36.02 8.27 -31.13
C ALA A 243 34.97 9.38 -31.40
N ILE A 244 33.68 9.09 -31.19
CA ILE A 244 32.62 10.09 -31.30
C ILE A 244 32.75 11.12 -30.17
N TYR A 245 33.04 10.71 -28.93
CA TYR A 245 33.30 11.65 -27.83
C TYR A 245 34.44 12.62 -28.13
N ALA A 246 35.54 12.16 -28.74
CA ALA A 246 36.65 13.02 -29.14
C ALA A 246 36.27 14.08 -30.19
N ARG A 247 35.22 13.85 -31.00
CA ARG A 247 34.73 14.81 -32.01
C ARG A 247 33.54 15.65 -31.55
N GLN A 248 32.57 15.07 -30.85
CA GLN A 248 31.32 15.72 -30.45
C GLN A 248 31.33 16.23 -29.00
N GLY A 249 32.18 15.70 -28.12
CA GLY A 249 32.24 16.07 -26.71
C GLY A 249 31.13 15.48 -25.83
N ASN A 250 30.24 14.64 -26.39
CA ASN A 250 29.25 13.89 -25.63
C ASN A 250 29.40 12.37 -25.82
N ARG A 251 28.92 11.60 -24.84
CA ARG A 251 28.96 10.12 -24.81
C ARG A 251 27.58 9.53 -25.06
N ASN A 252 27.51 8.29 -25.52
CA ASN A 252 26.34 7.45 -25.35
C ASN A 252 26.40 6.75 -23.96
N PRO A 253 25.51 7.07 -23.01
CA PRO A 253 25.55 6.51 -21.66
C PRO A 253 25.18 5.03 -21.61
N PHE A 254 24.50 4.50 -22.63
CA PHE A 254 24.05 3.11 -22.69
C PHE A 254 25.11 2.15 -23.22
N ILE A 255 26.21 2.69 -23.77
CA ILE A 255 27.46 1.97 -24.04
C ILE A 255 28.34 2.01 -22.78
N ASP A 256 28.44 3.17 -22.12
CA ASP A 256 29.30 3.36 -20.93
C ASP A 256 28.81 2.61 -19.69
N ASN A 257 27.49 2.53 -19.51
CA ASN A 257 26.86 1.79 -18.43
C ASN A 257 25.54 1.19 -18.95
N PRO A 258 25.59 -0.02 -19.56
CA PRO A 258 24.40 -0.64 -20.15
C PRO A 258 23.26 -0.85 -19.15
N ASN A 259 23.55 -0.98 -17.84
CA ASN A 259 22.53 -1.10 -16.80
C ASN A 259 21.56 0.08 -16.77
N TYR A 260 21.98 1.28 -17.22
CA TYR A 260 21.09 2.44 -17.34
C TYR A 260 19.88 2.19 -18.25
N VAL A 261 19.97 1.30 -19.24
CA VAL A 261 18.80 0.90 -20.06
C VAL A 261 17.72 0.29 -19.18
N ASN A 262 18.08 -0.69 -18.35
CA ASN A 262 17.15 -1.39 -17.47
C ASN A 262 16.69 -0.52 -16.29
N MET A 263 17.56 0.34 -15.76
CA MET A 263 17.20 1.30 -14.71
C MET A 263 16.19 2.37 -15.16
N ILE A 264 16.09 2.65 -16.46
CA ILE A 264 15.18 3.67 -17.02
C ILE A 264 13.92 3.05 -17.63
N TRP A 265 14.08 2.12 -18.58
CA TRP A 265 12.99 1.55 -19.37
C TRP A 265 12.64 0.12 -19.01
N GLY A 266 13.53 -0.62 -18.36
CA GLY A 266 13.35 -2.04 -17.99
C GLY A 266 12.26 -2.32 -16.98
N GLY A 267 11.35 -1.37 -16.70
CA GLY A 267 10.20 -1.56 -15.79
C GLY A 267 10.56 -1.87 -14.33
N GLY A 268 11.84 -1.89 -13.97
CA GLY A 268 12.32 -2.46 -12.71
C GLY A 268 12.56 -3.97 -12.75
N THR A 269 12.85 -4.60 -13.89
CA THR A 269 13.14 -6.05 -13.96
C THR A 269 14.59 -6.36 -14.37
N SER A 270 15.49 -6.26 -13.39
CA SER A 270 16.21 -7.49 -13.01
C SER A 270 16.15 -7.69 -11.48
N ASP A 271 15.12 -7.13 -10.85
CA ASP A 271 14.75 -7.59 -9.52
C ASP A 271 14.00 -8.93 -9.68
N THR A 272 14.66 -10.00 -9.26
CA THR A 272 14.09 -11.35 -9.17
C THR A 272 13.93 -11.79 -7.72
N THR A 273 14.22 -10.89 -6.77
CA THR A 273 14.14 -11.15 -5.34
C THR A 273 12.73 -10.80 -4.88
N PRO A 274 11.96 -11.75 -4.33
CA PRO A 274 10.68 -11.39 -3.75
C PRO A 274 10.86 -10.59 -2.45
N PRO A 275 9.98 -9.62 -2.16
CA PRO A 275 9.94 -8.96 -0.87
C PRO A 275 9.91 -9.94 0.30
N SER A 276 10.43 -9.52 1.45
CA SER A 276 10.35 -10.30 2.69
C SER A 276 8.88 -10.57 3.08
N VAL A 277 8.64 -11.70 3.73
CA VAL A 277 7.28 -12.10 4.13
C VAL A 277 6.72 -11.10 5.16
N PRO A 278 5.50 -10.55 4.96
CA PRO A 278 4.85 -9.70 5.96
C PRO A 278 4.70 -10.42 7.30
N SER A 279 5.17 -9.79 8.38
CA SER A 279 5.14 -10.36 9.74
C SER A 279 4.14 -9.64 10.64
N ASN A 280 3.89 -10.21 11.83
CA ASN A 280 3.00 -9.65 12.86
C ASN A 280 1.59 -9.27 12.32
N LEU A 281 0.99 -10.15 11.50
CA LEU A 281 -0.39 -9.97 11.05
C LEU A 281 -1.33 -10.11 12.25
N ILE A 282 -2.03 -9.02 12.58
CA ILE A 282 -2.97 -8.92 13.70
C ILE A 282 -4.31 -8.33 13.25
N ALA A 283 -5.36 -8.62 14.01
CA ALA A 283 -6.69 -8.03 13.85
C ALA A 283 -7.05 -7.15 15.05
N SER A 284 -7.76 -6.05 14.79
CA SER A 284 -8.25 -5.11 15.79
C SER A 284 -9.63 -4.57 15.41
N SER A 285 -10.31 -3.88 16.33
CA SER A 285 -11.65 -3.31 16.11
C SER A 285 -12.67 -4.33 15.60
N ILE A 286 -12.73 -5.51 16.24
CA ILE A 286 -13.56 -6.62 15.79
C ILE A 286 -15.04 -6.35 16.10
N THR A 287 -15.86 -6.41 15.05
CA THR A 287 -17.32 -6.25 15.13
C THR A 287 -18.03 -7.49 14.58
N ALA A 288 -19.36 -7.44 14.54
CA ALA A 288 -20.18 -8.50 13.95
C ALA A 288 -19.99 -8.66 12.42
N THR A 289 -19.53 -7.64 11.70
CA THR A 289 -19.48 -7.66 10.22
C THR A 289 -18.20 -7.08 9.60
N SER A 290 -17.25 -6.64 10.42
CA SER A 290 -15.98 -6.05 9.99
C SER A 290 -14.89 -6.10 11.08
N PHE A 291 -13.64 -5.91 10.66
CA PHE A 291 -12.50 -5.61 11.54
C PHE A 291 -11.35 -5.00 10.73
N THR A 292 -10.32 -4.49 11.43
CA THR A 292 -9.10 -3.96 10.80
C THR A 292 -7.97 -4.98 10.91
N LEU A 293 -7.32 -5.30 9.79
CA LEU A 293 -6.06 -6.02 9.75
C LEU A 293 -4.90 -5.04 9.68
N SER A 294 -3.79 -5.39 10.33
CA SER A 294 -2.51 -4.67 10.21
C SER A 294 -1.33 -5.64 10.33
N TRP A 295 -0.21 -5.28 9.74
CA TRP A 295 1.02 -6.09 9.72
C TRP A 295 2.26 -5.19 9.76
N THR A 296 3.42 -5.80 10.03
CA THR A 296 4.71 -5.13 9.88
C THR A 296 5.09 -5.06 8.41
N ALA A 297 5.67 -3.92 7.98
CA ALA A 297 6.08 -3.71 6.61
C ALA A 297 7.12 -4.74 6.16
N SER A 298 6.97 -5.22 4.92
CA SER A 298 8.00 -5.97 4.22
C SER A 298 9.13 -5.05 3.77
N THR A 299 10.30 -5.65 3.58
CA THR A 299 11.51 -5.03 3.03
C THR A 299 11.89 -5.71 1.73
N ASP A 300 12.57 -4.98 0.86
CA ASP A 300 12.91 -5.41 -0.49
C ASP A 300 14.16 -4.65 -0.96
N ASN A 301 14.91 -5.17 -1.93
CA ASN A 301 16.13 -4.53 -2.43
C ASN A 301 15.87 -3.36 -3.41
N VAL A 302 14.68 -3.27 -4.02
CA VAL A 302 14.26 -2.10 -4.82
C VAL A 302 13.11 -1.37 -4.14
N GLY A 303 12.07 -2.07 -3.69
CA GLY A 303 11.00 -1.51 -2.87
C GLY A 303 9.64 -2.19 -3.01
N VAL A 304 8.94 -2.32 -1.88
CA VAL A 304 7.58 -2.86 -1.80
C VAL A 304 6.57 -1.83 -2.30
N THR A 305 5.73 -2.19 -3.28
CA THR A 305 4.67 -1.32 -3.84
C THR A 305 3.28 -1.59 -3.26
N GLY A 306 3.10 -2.73 -2.57
CA GLY A 306 1.87 -3.01 -1.85
C GLY A 306 1.75 -4.43 -1.34
N TYR A 307 0.54 -4.78 -0.92
CA TYR A 307 0.20 -6.01 -0.23
C TYR A 307 -1.12 -6.59 -0.76
N ASN A 308 -1.10 -7.87 -1.08
CA ASN A 308 -2.28 -8.67 -1.42
C ASN A 308 -2.81 -9.34 -0.15
N VAL A 309 -4.07 -9.07 0.20
CA VAL A 309 -4.74 -9.62 1.38
C VAL A 309 -5.70 -10.72 0.94
N TYR A 310 -5.52 -11.93 1.47
CA TYR A 310 -6.31 -13.11 1.14
C TYR A 310 -7.26 -13.46 2.28
N GLN A 311 -8.53 -13.74 1.95
CA GLN A 311 -9.56 -14.23 2.86
C GLN A 311 -9.94 -15.66 2.45
N ASN A 312 -9.83 -16.62 3.37
CA ASN A 312 -10.11 -18.04 3.11
C ASN A 312 -9.36 -18.59 1.87
N GLY A 313 -8.11 -18.13 1.66
CA GLY A 313 -7.27 -18.50 0.51
C GLY A 313 -7.52 -17.72 -0.80
N SER A 314 -8.64 -16.99 -0.92
CA SER A 314 -8.97 -16.17 -2.09
C SER A 314 -8.53 -14.72 -1.92
N LEU A 315 -8.06 -14.07 -2.99
CA LEU A 315 -7.67 -12.66 -2.94
C LEU A 315 -8.91 -11.78 -2.61
N LYS A 316 -8.85 -11.04 -1.50
CA LYS A 316 -9.91 -10.15 -1.04
C LYS A 316 -9.70 -8.70 -1.48
N THR A 317 -8.46 -8.21 -1.40
CA THR A 317 -8.09 -6.85 -1.79
C THR A 317 -6.57 -6.69 -1.95
N THR A 318 -6.15 -5.58 -2.56
CA THR A 318 -4.76 -5.13 -2.62
C THR A 318 -4.67 -3.71 -2.07
N VAL A 319 -3.69 -3.45 -1.20
CA VAL A 319 -3.46 -2.12 -0.58
C VAL A 319 -1.99 -1.70 -0.67
N THR A 320 -1.70 -0.41 -0.58
CA THR A 320 -0.33 0.13 -0.55
C THR A 320 0.23 0.30 0.86
N GLY A 321 -0.63 0.57 1.85
CA GLY A 321 -0.27 0.65 3.27
C GLY A 321 -0.23 -0.71 3.97
N THR A 322 0.18 -0.71 5.24
CA THR A 322 0.33 -1.92 6.08
C THR A 322 -0.91 -2.26 6.92
N SER A 323 -2.08 -1.75 6.52
CA SER A 323 -3.35 -2.01 7.20
C SER A 323 -4.53 -1.90 6.24
N THR A 324 -5.60 -2.66 6.50
CA THR A 324 -6.87 -2.54 5.77
C THR A 324 -8.05 -2.93 6.65
N THR A 325 -9.20 -2.29 6.45
CA THR A 325 -10.47 -2.73 7.05
C THR A 325 -11.12 -3.76 6.14
N VAL A 326 -11.45 -4.92 6.70
CA VAL A 326 -12.21 -5.98 6.03
C VAL A 326 -13.68 -5.86 6.47
N SER A 327 -14.59 -5.81 5.50
CA SER A 327 -16.03 -5.64 5.73
C SER A 327 -16.87 -6.61 4.89
N GLY A 328 -18.18 -6.66 5.18
CA GLY A 328 -19.13 -7.57 4.55
C GLY A 328 -18.99 -9.00 5.07
N LEU A 329 -18.65 -9.16 6.35
CA LEU A 329 -18.52 -10.45 7.02
C LEU A 329 -19.83 -10.83 7.74
N THR A 330 -20.01 -12.12 7.98
CA THR A 330 -21.11 -12.67 8.80
C THR A 330 -20.69 -12.68 10.27
N SER A 331 -21.63 -12.48 11.19
CA SER A 331 -21.40 -12.54 12.65
C SER A 331 -21.07 -13.95 13.14
N SER A 332 -20.39 -14.06 14.28
CA SER A 332 -19.99 -15.33 14.91
C SER A 332 -19.27 -16.31 13.96
N THR A 333 -18.56 -15.80 12.96
CA THR A 333 -17.97 -16.59 11.87
C THR A 333 -16.46 -16.43 11.87
N THR A 334 -15.74 -17.55 11.87
CA THR A 334 -14.28 -17.57 11.75
C THR A 334 -13.85 -17.52 10.29
N TYR A 335 -12.90 -16.64 10.00
CA TYR A 335 -12.29 -16.45 8.70
C TYR A 335 -10.76 -16.53 8.83
N SER A 336 -10.08 -17.09 7.82
CA SER A 336 -8.62 -17.17 7.78
C SER A 336 -8.03 -16.11 6.85
N PHE A 337 -6.94 -15.47 7.28
CA PHE A 337 -6.27 -14.40 6.55
C PHE A 337 -4.77 -14.65 6.41
N THR A 338 -4.25 -14.32 5.23
CA THR A 338 -2.81 -14.21 4.96
C THR A 338 -2.56 -12.97 4.11
N VAL A 339 -1.34 -12.42 4.22
CA VAL A 339 -0.89 -11.28 3.43
C VAL A 339 0.38 -11.64 2.68
N LYS A 340 0.51 -11.17 1.44
CA LYS A 340 1.73 -11.24 0.63
C LYS A 340 2.13 -9.84 0.19
N ALA A 341 3.41 -9.50 0.29
CA ALA A 341 3.95 -8.27 -0.30
C ALA A 341 4.21 -8.44 -1.80
N LYS A 342 4.23 -7.32 -2.52
CA LYS A 342 4.63 -7.21 -3.92
C LYS A 342 5.51 -5.98 -4.14
N ASP A 343 6.42 -6.07 -5.10
CA ASP A 343 7.31 -4.98 -5.53
C ASP A 343 6.80 -4.29 -6.81
N ALA A 344 7.68 -3.56 -7.51
CA ALA A 344 7.39 -2.98 -8.83
C ALA A 344 7.63 -3.95 -10.00
N ALA A 345 8.52 -4.93 -9.81
CA ALA A 345 8.92 -5.94 -10.80
C ALA A 345 7.84 -7.02 -11.03
N GLY A 346 6.94 -7.20 -10.05
CA GLY A 346 5.93 -8.23 -10.02
C GLY A 346 6.27 -9.44 -9.14
N ASN A 347 7.39 -9.43 -8.41
CA ASN A 347 7.71 -10.51 -7.47
C ASN A 347 6.75 -10.47 -6.28
N ILE A 348 6.38 -11.64 -5.79
CA ILE A 348 5.40 -11.81 -4.70
C ILE A 348 6.06 -12.60 -3.57
N SER A 349 5.99 -12.09 -2.34
CA SER A 349 6.52 -12.76 -1.16
C SER A 349 5.85 -14.11 -0.89
N GLY A 350 6.47 -14.91 -0.02
CA GLY A 350 5.74 -15.95 0.72
C GLY A 350 4.54 -15.38 1.49
N SER A 351 3.55 -16.22 1.81
CA SER A 351 2.44 -15.82 2.68
C SER A 351 2.94 -15.55 4.10
N SER A 352 2.36 -14.53 4.75
CA SER A 352 2.41 -14.39 6.20
C SER A 352 1.91 -15.66 6.91
N THR A 353 2.18 -15.77 8.20
CA THR A 353 1.46 -16.70 9.07
C THR A 353 -0.05 -16.50 8.94
N THR A 354 -0.82 -17.58 8.89
CA THR A 354 -2.29 -17.52 8.83
C THR A 354 -2.85 -16.99 10.15
N LEU A 355 -3.61 -15.89 10.07
CA LEU A 355 -4.39 -15.36 11.19
C LEU A 355 -5.85 -15.84 11.05
N ASN A 356 -6.36 -16.53 12.05
CA ASN A 356 -7.80 -16.83 12.15
C ASN A 356 -8.47 -15.75 12.99
N VAL A 357 -9.54 -15.14 12.47
CA VAL A 357 -10.31 -14.09 13.14
C VAL A 357 -11.77 -14.50 13.17
N THR A 358 -12.36 -14.54 14.37
CA THR A 358 -13.80 -14.76 14.55
C THR A 358 -14.48 -13.41 14.74
N THR A 359 -15.48 -13.11 13.91
CA THR A 359 -16.33 -11.93 14.11
C THR A 359 -17.14 -12.04 15.38
N SER A 360 -17.46 -10.91 16.00
CA SER A 360 -18.33 -10.86 17.18
C SER A 360 -19.73 -11.41 16.84
N SER A 361 -20.50 -11.78 17.86
CA SER A 361 -21.94 -11.98 17.67
C SER A 361 -22.61 -10.68 17.22
N SER A 362 -23.68 -10.79 16.45
CA SER A 362 -24.62 -9.68 16.32
C SER A 362 -25.28 -9.47 17.67
N ALA A 363 -25.37 -8.21 18.11
CA ALA A 363 -26.29 -7.88 19.20
C ALA A 363 -27.71 -8.24 18.74
N PRO A 364 -28.55 -8.87 19.59
CA PRO A 364 -29.93 -9.14 19.23
C PRO A 364 -30.63 -7.80 18.92
N THR A 365 -31.35 -7.75 17.80
CA THR A 365 -32.15 -6.57 17.45
C THR A 365 -33.26 -6.41 18.48
N VAL A 366 -33.13 -5.40 19.35
CA VAL A 366 -34.16 -5.07 20.33
C VAL A 366 -35.38 -4.55 19.56
N SER A 367 -36.43 -5.36 19.48
CA SER A 367 -37.62 -5.07 18.67
C SER A 367 -38.59 -4.12 19.36
N ASP A 368 -38.52 -3.99 20.69
CA ASP A 368 -39.49 -3.24 21.49
C ASP A 368 -38.94 -2.77 22.84
N LEU A 369 -39.74 -2.00 23.56
CA LEU A 369 -39.45 -1.55 24.92
C LEU A 369 -39.45 -2.71 25.93
N TYR A 370 -38.62 -2.62 26.97
CA TYR A 370 -38.56 -3.58 28.08
C TYR A 370 -38.24 -2.89 29.41
N PHE A 371 -38.55 -3.54 30.52
CA PHE A 371 -38.24 -3.04 31.87
C PHE A 371 -36.74 -3.14 32.16
N SER A 372 -36.12 -2.02 32.54
CA SER A 372 -34.71 -1.95 32.97
C SER A 372 -34.54 -2.00 34.47
N GLU A 373 -35.50 -1.51 35.26
CA GLU A 373 -35.45 -1.55 36.73
C GLU A 373 -36.85 -1.73 37.34
N TYR A 374 -36.90 -2.46 38.46
CA TYR A 374 -38.05 -2.66 39.32
C TYR A 374 -37.60 -2.47 40.77
N VAL A 375 -38.24 -1.55 41.50
CA VAL A 375 -37.96 -1.33 42.92
C VAL A 375 -39.16 -1.78 43.73
N GLU A 376 -38.96 -2.77 44.60
CA GLU A 376 -39.81 -3.04 45.76
C GLU A 376 -39.03 -2.70 47.04
N GLY A 377 -39.18 -1.44 47.47
CA GLY A 377 -38.65 -0.92 48.71
C GLY A 377 -39.68 -0.90 49.84
N SER A 378 -39.27 -0.39 50.99
CA SER A 378 -40.10 -0.25 52.18
C SER A 378 -41.28 0.70 51.96
N SER A 379 -42.42 0.41 52.61
CA SER A 379 -43.64 1.20 52.45
C SER A 379 -44.02 1.39 50.96
N ASN A 380 -44.21 2.64 50.51
CA ASN A 380 -44.55 3.01 49.14
C ASN A 380 -43.34 3.25 48.22
N ASN A 381 -42.13 2.79 48.58
CA ASN A 381 -40.97 2.85 47.69
C ASN A 381 -41.15 1.84 46.53
N LYS A 382 -41.90 2.24 45.51
CA LYS A 382 -42.28 1.42 44.35
C LYS A 382 -42.03 2.21 43.07
N ALA A 383 -41.13 1.73 42.23
CA ALA A 383 -40.76 2.36 40.96
C ALA A 383 -40.48 1.33 39.85
N LEU A 384 -40.85 1.69 38.63
CA LEU A 384 -40.58 0.96 37.40
C LEU A 384 -39.78 1.85 36.44
N GLU A 385 -38.77 1.29 35.80
CA GLU A 385 -38.06 1.92 34.69
C GLU A 385 -38.20 1.08 33.42
N ILE A 386 -38.53 1.75 32.30
CA ILE A 386 -38.59 1.16 30.96
C ILE A 386 -37.49 1.79 30.11
N THR A 387 -36.76 0.98 29.35
CA THR A 387 -35.74 1.50 28.42
C THR A 387 -36.09 1.24 26.96
N ASN A 388 -35.61 2.13 26.09
CA ASN A 388 -35.65 1.96 24.64
C ASN A 388 -34.23 1.70 24.11
N ARG A 389 -34.00 0.52 23.53
CA ARG A 389 -32.76 0.17 22.82
C ARG A 389 -32.98 -0.20 21.35
N THR A 390 -34.13 0.18 20.79
CA THR A 390 -34.58 -0.23 19.44
C THR A 390 -33.86 0.46 18.28
N GLY A 391 -32.98 1.42 18.55
CA GLY A 391 -32.32 2.25 17.53
C GLY A 391 -33.13 3.48 17.11
N VAL A 392 -34.43 3.54 17.41
CA VAL A 392 -35.35 4.63 16.99
C VAL A 392 -36.15 5.19 18.18
N SER A 393 -36.69 6.39 18.04
CA SER A 393 -37.61 6.97 19.03
C SER A 393 -39.00 6.33 18.96
N ILE A 394 -39.60 6.03 20.10
CA ILE A 394 -40.90 5.33 20.21
C ILE A 394 -41.95 6.24 20.85
N ASN A 395 -43.12 6.36 20.22
CA ASN A 395 -44.30 7.01 20.83
C ASN A 395 -44.95 6.04 21.83
N LEU A 396 -45.17 6.51 23.06
CA LEU A 396 -45.64 5.70 24.18
C LEU A 396 -47.16 5.54 24.26
N SER A 397 -47.95 6.22 23.42
CA SER A 397 -49.43 6.15 23.47
C SER A 397 -50.02 4.76 23.22
N ALA A 398 -49.25 3.86 22.58
CA ALA A 398 -49.62 2.47 22.37
C ALA A 398 -49.35 1.56 23.59
N TYR A 399 -48.67 2.07 24.63
CA TYR A 399 -48.14 1.27 25.72
C TYR A 399 -48.91 1.48 27.03
N SER A 400 -48.97 0.44 27.84
CA SER A 400 -49.56 0.49 29.18
C SER A 400 -48.86 -0.48 30.13
N ILE A 401 -48.79 -0.12 31.41
CA ILE A 401 -48.47 -1.08 32.48
C ILE A 401 -49.77 -1.74 32.91
N LYS A 402 -49.73 -3.04 33.23
CA LYS A 402 -50.83 -3.74 33.92
C LYS A 402 -50.29 -4.63 35.03
N LYS A 403 -51.11 -4.87 36.05
CA LYS A 403 -50.79 -5.73 37.20
C LYS A 403 -51.75 -6.91 37.28
N GLN A 404 -51.26 -8.08 37.63
CA GLN A 404 -52.06 -9.20 38.15
C GLN A 404 -51.90 -9.24 39.67
N THR A 405 -53.01 -9.12 40.40
CA THR A 405 -52.98 -9.09 41.87
C THR A 405 -52.78 -10.49 42.45
N ASN A 406 -51.77 -10.67 43.32
CA ASN A 406 -51.31 -11.98 43.82
C ASN A 406 -51.01 -13.01 42.70
N GLY A 407 -50.40 -12.55 41.60
CA GLY A 407 -49.91 -13.41 40.52
C GLY A 407 -51.00 -14.21 39.80
N ALA A 408 -52.26 -13.78 39.86
CA ALA A 408 -53.40 -14.50 39.31
C ALA A 408 -54.56 -13.58 38.89
N GLY A 409 -55.58 -14.15 38.25
CA GLY A 409 -56.81 -13.45 37.89
C GLY A 409 -56.70 -12.59 36.62
N SER A 410 -57.62 -11.63 36.46
CA SER A 410 -57.58 -10.69 35.34
C SER A 410 -56.49 -9.65 35.54
N TRP A 411 -55.82 -9.26 34.44
CA TRP A 411 -54.99 -8.05 34.42
C TRP A 411 -55.83 -6.81 34.77
N SER A 412 -55.21 -5.85 35.45
CA SER A 412 -55.80 -4.54 35.73
C SER A 412 -56.18 -3.78 34.45
N ALA A 413 -56.99 -2.72 34.60
CA ALA A 413 -57.41 -1.86 33.48
C ALA A 413 -56.20 -1.31 32.71
N GLY A 414 -55.18 -0.88 33.45
CA GLY A 414 -53.88 -0.49 32.95
C GLY A 414 -53.58 1.00 33.08
N LEU A 415 -52.32 1.31 33.39
CA LEU A 415 -51.76 2.66 33.38
C LEU A 415 -51.20 2.95 31.98
N THR A 416 -51.93 3.72 31.18
CA THR A 416 -51.50 4.15 29.84
C THR A 416 -50.30 5.10 29.91
N LEU A 417 -49.31 4.88 29.05
CA LEU A 417 -48.12 5.72 28.95
C LEU A 417 -48.30 6.82 27.89
N SER A 418 -47.47 7.86 27.96
CA SER A 418 -47.56 9.00 27.03
C SER A 418 -46.21 9.68 26.79
N GLY A 419 -46.14 10.47 25.72
CA GLY A 419 -44.91 11.11 25.25
C GLY A 419 -44.11 10.24 24.27
N THR A 420 -42.84 10.58 24.07
CA THR A 420 -41.93 9.89 23.16
C THR A 420 -40.64 9.53 23.89
N LEU A 421 -40.25 8.26 23.82
CA LEU A 421 -39.01 7.75 24.39
C LEU A 421 -37.94 7.62 23.30
N ALA A 422 -36.91 8.47 23.34
CA ALA A 422 -35.79 8.40 22.41
C ALA A 422 -35.00 7.08 22.55
N ASN A 423 -34.24 6.71 21.51
CA ASN A 423 -33.30 5.59 21.62
C ASN A 423 -32.26 5.84 22.73
N ASN A 424 -31.92 4.81 23.50
CA ASN A 424 -31.19 4.85 24.77
C ASN A 424 -31.87 5.66 25.90
N GLY A 425 -33.15 6.03 25.74
CA GLY A 425 -33.93 6.68 26.78
C GLY A 425 -34.37 5.72 27.88
N LYS A 426 -34.60 6.29 29.08
CA LYS A 426 -35.28 5.68 30.23
C LYS A 426 -36.61 6.40 30.47
N TYR A 427 -37.66 5.67 30.86
CA TYR A 427 -38.97 6.20 31.25
C TYR A 427 -39.33 5.67 32.64
N VAL A 428 -39.40 6.57 33.62
CA VAL A 428 -39.57 6.23 35.03
C VAL A 428 -40.99 6.50 35.50
N ILE A 429 -41.56 5.51 36.18
CA ILE A 429 -42.87 5.56 36.81
C ILE A 429 -42.68 5.29 38.29
N VAL A 430 -43.15 6.19 39.16
CA VAL A 430 -43.09 6.02 40.62
C VAL A 430 -44.48 6.05 41.25
N ASN A 431 -44.62 5.33 42.37
CA ASN A 431 -45.75 5.53 43.27
C ASN A 431 -45.69 6.96 43.83
N SER A 432 -46.82 7.67 43.90
CA SER A 432 -46.88 9.07 44.35
C SER A 432 -46.44 9.31 45.79
N SER A 433 -46.35 8.25 46.60
CA SER A 433 -45.92 8.28 48.00
C SER A 433 -44.51 7.70 48.22
N ILE A 434 -43.74 7.50 47.16
CA ILE A 434 -42.32 7.11 47.22
C ILE A 434 -41.50 8.15 48.00
N SER A 435 -40.45 7.70 48.69
CA SER A 435 -39.46 8.61 49.29
C SER A 435 -38.76 9.43 48.22
N THR A 436 -38.68 10.76 48.41
CA THR A 436 -37.94 11.66 47.50
C THR A 436 -36.42 11.44 47.53
N ALA A 437 -35.90 10.64 48.48
CA ALA A 437 -34.51 10.18 48.46
C ALA A 437 -34.27 9.03 47.46
N CYS A 438 -35.33 8.37 46.99
CA CYS A 438 -35.26 7.21 46.11
C CYS A 438 -35.19 7.59 44.62
N TYR A 439 -35.59 8.80 44.22
CA TYR A 439 -35.58 9.21 42.80
C TYR A 439 -35.33 10.71 42.63
N SER A 440 -34.65 11.10 41.55
CA SER A 440 -34.35 12.51 41.25
C SER A 440 -35.38 13.16 40.30
N SER A 441 -35.96 12.37 39.41
CA SER A 441 -37.04 12.77 38.50
C SER A 441 -37.82 11.53 38.03
N ALA A 442 -39.10 11.71 37.68
CA ALA A 442 -39.93 10.66 37.12
C ALA A 442 -40.76 11.22 35.97
N ASN A 443 -41.05 10.40 34.96
CA ASN A 443 -41.96 10.76 33.87
C ASN A 443 -43.42 10.69 34.32
N VAL A 444 -43.72 9.78 35.26
CA VAL A 444 -45.04 9.62 35.88
C VAL A 444 -44.87 9.43 37.39
N SER A 445 -45.61 10.19 38.18
CA SER A 445 -45.82 9.96 39.61
C SER A 445 -47.31 9.75 39.84
N THR A 446 -47.71 8.60 40.41
CA THR A 446 -49.12 8.18 40.40
C THR A 446 -49.49 7.27 41.56
N SER A 447 -50.76 7.31 41.98
CA SER A 447 -51.36 6.38 42.94
C SER A 447 -52.16 5.25 42.25
N ALA A 448 -51.90 4.99 40.96
CA ALA A 448 -52.53 3.90 40.21
C ALA A 448 -52.25 2.53 40.85
N THR A 449 -53.17 1.57 40.72
CA THR A 449 -53.04 0.25 41.35
C THR A 449 -51.88 -0.55 40.76
N GLU A 450 -51.47 -0.25 39.53
CA GLU A 450 -50.26 -0.75 38.88
C GLU A 450 -48.97 -0.34 39.61
N MET A 451 -48.96 0.71 40.43
CA MET A 451 -47.82 1.14 41.26
C MET A 451 -47.99 0.78 42.75
N ALA A 452 -49.00 -0.03 43.07
CA ALA A 452 -49.22 -0.62 44.39
C ALA A 452 -48.94 -2.13 44.35
N TYR A 453 -47.89 -2.54 43.63
CA TYR A 453 -47.43 -3.92 43.59
C TYR A 453 -46.67 -4.30 44.87
N ASN A 454 -46.67 -5.60 45.16
CA ASN A 454 -45.78 -6.26 46.11
C ASN A 454 -45.21 -7.56 45.49
N GLY A 455 -44.38 -8.29 46.23
CA GLY A 455 -43.52 -9.34 45.66
C GLY A 455 -44.17 -10.57 45.04
N ASN A 456 -45.50 -10.73 45.05
CA ASN A 456 -46.24 -11.73 44.26
C ASN A 456 -47.12 -11.13 43.15
N ASP A 457 -47.19 -9.80 43.02
CA ASP A 457 -47.93 -9.11 41.98
C ASP A 457 -47.14 -9.05 40.66
N ALA A 458 -47.57 -9.80 39.64
CA ALA A 458 -46.91 -9.75 38.34
C ALA A 458 -47.23 -8.43 37.61
N VAL A 459 -46.20 -7.76 37.08
CA VAL A 459 -46.31 -6.47 36.39
C VAL A 459 -45.87 -6.64 34.93
N GLY A 460 -46.79 -6.38 34.00
CA GLY A 460 -46.57 -6.53 32.56
C GLY A 460 -46.54 -5.19 31.82
N LEU A 461 -45.63 -5.07 30.85
CA LEU A 461 -45.61 -4.03 29.85
C LEU A 461 -46.37 -4.51 28.62
N PHE A 462 -47.41 -3.76 28.24
CA PHE A 462 -48.31 -4.09 27.13
C PHE A 462 -48.20 -3.06 26.02
N LYS A 463 -48.30 -3.52 24.76
CA LYS A 463 -48.37 -2.69 23.55
C LYS A 463 -49.61 -3.08 22.75
N ASN A 464 -50.51 -2.12 22.48
CA ASN A 464 -51.81 -2.35 21.83
C ASN A 464 -52.64 -3.49 22.47
N GLY A 465 -52.48 -3.72 23.78
CA GLY A 465 -53.15 -4.80 24.51
C GLY A 465 -52.42 -6.15 24.53
N THR A 466 -51.29 -6.30 23.83
CA THR A 466 -50.44 -7.51 23.86
C THR A 466 -49.31 -7.36 24.86
N LEU A 467 -49.07 -8.37 25.72
CA LEU A 467 -47.94 -8.41 26.65
C LEU A 467 -46.61 -8.55 25.88
N ILE A 468 -45.65 -7.64 26.12
CA ILE A 468 -44.33 -7.67 25.47
C ILE A 468 -43.17 -7.96 26.44
N ASP A 469 -43.20 -7.42 27.66
CA ASP A 469 -42.19 -7.69 28.70
C ASP A 469 -42.86 -7.83 30.08
N ILE A 470 -42.27 -8.59 30.99
CA ILE A 470 -42.88 -8.86 32.31
C ILE A 470 -41.86 -8.96 33.45
N ILE A 471 -42.28 -8.48 34.62
CA ILE A 471 -41.67 -8.73 35.92
C ILE A 471 -42.65 -9.62 36.73
N GLY A 472 -42.16 -10.75 37.23
CA GLY A 472 -42.96 -11.71 37.98
C GLY A 472 -43.74 -12.73 37.15
N THR A 473 -44.24 -13.76 37.84
CA THR A 473 -44.92 -14.91 37.22
C THR A 473 -46.44 -14.66 37.16
N PHE A 474 -46.94 -14.23 36.01
CA PHE A 474 -48.39 -14.17 35.78
C PHE A 474 -49.00 -15.58 35.76
N ASN A 475 -50.19 -15.74 36.34
CA ASN A 475 -50.82 -17.02 36.66
C ASN A 475 -49.97 -17.95 37.56
N GLY A 476 -48.97 -17.42 38.28
CA GLY A 476 -48.10 -18.16 39.20
C GLY A 476 -48.71 -18.42 40.59
N GLY A 477 -49.83 -17.78 40.92
CA GLY A 477 -50.43 -17.82 42.25
C GLY A 477 -49.70 -16.93 43.26
N SER A 478 -49.99 -17.12 44.56
CA SER A 478 -49.59 -16.20 45.63
C SER A 478 -48.12 -16.29 46.06
N ALA A 479 -47.27 -17.04 45.35
CA ALA A 479 -45.85 -17.20 45.68
C ALA A 479 -45.06 -15.92 45.34
N ASN A 480 -44.30 -15.41 46.30
CA ASN A 480 -43.43 -14.26 46.06
C ASN A 480 -42.31 -14.62 45.07
N PHE A 481 -42.20 -13.85 43.99
CA PHE A 481 -41.06 -13.90 43.07
C PHE A 481 -40.01 -12.84 43.43
N SER A 482 -40.41 -11.70 44.01
CA SER A 482 -39.49 -10.61 44.37
C SER A 482 -40.02 -9.68 45.46
N ALA A 483 -40.00 -10.10 46.73
CA ALA A 483 -40.47 -9.27 47.84
C ALA A 483 -39.30 -8.51 48.51
N ASP A 484 -39.49 -7.23 48.81
CA ASP A 484 -38.48 -6.36 49.44
C ASP A 484 -37.11 -6.35 48.73
N GLU A 485 -37.14 -6.37 47.39
CA GLU A 485 -35.96 -6.43 46.51
C GLU A 485 -36.03 -5.39 45.38
N THR A 486 -34.87 -4.93 44.93
CA THR A 486 -34.73 -4.19 43.66
C THR A 486 -34.12 -5.11 42.60
N LEU A 487 -34.71 -5.13 41.40
CA LEU A 487 -34.23 -5.89 40.25
C LEU A 487 -33.75 -4.93 39.16
N ARG A 488 -32.52 -5.12 38.65
CA ARG A 488 -32.00 -4.43 37.46
C ARG A 488 -31.79 -5.42 36.33
N ARG A 489 -32.24 -5.07 35.12
CA ARG A 489 -32.15 -5.97 33.95
C ARG A 489 -30.69 -6.12 33.54
N LYS A 490 -30.22 -7.37 33.48
CA LYS A 490 -28.85 -7.69 33.04
C LYS A 490 -28.60 -7.19 31.63
N THR A 491 -27.37 -6.73 31.38
CA THR A 491 -26.91 -6.30 30.05
C THR A 491 -27.01 -7.42 28.99
N THR A 492 -26.96 -8.69 29.43
CA THR A 492 -27.16 -9.89 28.61
C THR A 492 -28.64 -10.23 28.32
N ALA A 493 -29.59 -9.58 29.00
CA ALA A 493 -31.04 -9.81 28.90
C ALA A 493 -31.77 -8.58 28.30
N ASN A 494 -31.12 -7.92 27.36
CA ASN A 494 -31.47 -6.61 26.78
C ASN A 494 -32.59 -6.64 25.71
N VAL A 495 -33.49 -7.63 25.76
CA VAL A 495 -34.65 -7.76 24.87
C VAL A 495 -35.93 -7.99 25.68
N PRO A 496 -37.10 -7.55 25.19
CA PRO A 496 -38.40 -7.83 25.83
C PRO A 496 -38.70 -9.33 25.89
N LYS A 497 -39.27 -9.79 27.01
CA LYS A 497 -39.66 -11.18 27.27
C LYS A 497 -41.01 -11.26 27.97
N ASN A 498 -41.96 -11.97 27.37
CA ASN A 498 -43.26 -12.27 27.98
C ASN A 498 -43.24 -13.40 29.04
N THR A 499 -42.06 -13.88 29.43
CA THR A 499 -41.86 -14.85 30.51
C THR A 499 -40.77 -14.34 31.45
N PHE A 500 -40.98 -14.52 32.76
CA PHE A 500 -40.07 -14.02 33.79
C PHE A 500 -39.05 -15.08 34.21
N ASN A 501 -37.76 -14.74 34.16
CA ASN A 501 -36.69 -15.55 34.73
C ASN A 501 -35.75 -14.68 35.58
N LYS A 502 -36.02 -14.62 36.90
CA LYS A 502 -35.25 -13.78 37.86
C LYS A 502 -33.75 -13.99 37.73
N THR A 503 -33.28 -15.23 37.80
CA THR A 503 -31.85 -15.57 37.84
C THR A 503 -31.13 -15.28 36.52
N ALA A 504 -31.77 -15.56 35.38
CA ALA A 504 -31.14 -15.32 34.07
C ALA A 504 -31.13 -13.84 33.69
N ASP A 505 -32.21 -13.11 34.01
CA ASP A 505 -32.47 -11.80 33.40
C ASP A 505 -32.22 -10.60 34.32
N TRP A 506 -32.11 -10.82 35.64
CA TRP A 506 -32.04 -9.74 36.61
C TRP A 506 -30.85 -9.88 37.57
N ASP A 507 -30.20 -8.77 37.86
CA ASP A 507 -29.35 -8.57 39.03
C ASP A 507 -30.23 -8.13 40.20
N ILE A 508 -29.98 -8.70 41.39
CA ILE A 508 -30.84 -8.57 42.57
C ILE A 508 -30.11 -7.72 43.62
N TYR A 509 -30.82 -6.72 44.14
CA TYR A 509 -30.36 -5.80 45.18
C TYR A 509 -31.36 -5.78 46.34
N THR A 510 -30.89 -5.37 47.51
CA THR A 510 -31.70 -5.27 48.72
C THR A 510 -32.81 -4.20 48.61
N ILE A 511 -33.79 -4.29 49.50
CA ILE A 511 -34.81 -3.26 49.77
C ILE A 511 -34.21 -1.83 49.71
N ASP A 512 -35.00 -0.88 49.17
CA ASP A 512 -34.66 0.55 49.08
C ASP A 512 -33.40 0.92 48.24
N THR A 513 -32.89 0.01 47.40
CA THR A 513 -31.74 0.28 46.51
C THR A 513 -32.15 1.06 45.25
N CYS A 514 -32.46 2.34 45.37
CA CYS A 514 -33.01 3.13 44.26
C CYS A 514 -31.99 3.91 43.39
N ASN A 515 -30.70 3.72 43.61
CA ASN A 515 -29.64 4.65 43.16
C ASN A 515 -29.42 4.80 41.64
N ASP A 516 -30.11 4.04 40.78
CA ASP A 516 -30.03 4.17 39.31
C ASP A 516 -31.33 4.67 38.62
N LEU A 517 -32.41 4.83 39.38
CA LEU A 517 -33.72 5.23 38.83
C LEU A 517 -33.64 6.58 38.09
N GLY A 518 -33.88 6.55 36.78
CA GLY A 518 -34.03 7.76 35.98
C GLY A 518 -32.76 8.57 35.80
N ASN A 519 -31.59 8.01 36.14
CA ASN A 519 -30.34 8.60 35.73
C ASN A 519 -30.37 8.84 34.21
N LYS A 520 -30.12 10.09 33.80
CA LYS A 520 -29.60 10.36 32.45
C LYS A 520 -28.41 9.43 32.23
N MET A 521 -28.05 9.16 30.97
CA MET A 521 -26.68 8.71 30.70
C MET A 521 -25.68 9.81 31.13
N SER A 522 -25.31 9.83 32.41
CA SER A 522 -23.89 9.78 32.74
C SER A 522 -23.30 8.55 32.06
N ASN A 523 -22.04 8.60 31.68
CA ASN A 523 -21.42 7.51 30.93
C ASN A 523 -21.16 6.30 31.84
N GLU A 524 -22.22 5.60 32.23
CA GLU A 524 -22.17 4.20 32.67
C GLU A 524 -21.93 3.31 31.43
N ASN A 525 -20.75 3.49 30.84
CA ASN A 525 -19.97 2.35 30.37
C ASN A 525 -19.47 1.57 31.60
N ASN A 526 -20.39 1.11 32.45
CA ASN A 526 -20.17 -0.04 33.33
C ASN A 526 -20.44 -1.32 32.53
N ILE A 527 -19.79 -1.40 31.36
CA ILE A 527 -19.18 -2.68 31.02
C ILE A 527 -18.21 -2.94 32.18
N LYS A 528 -18.25 -4.12 32.78
CA LYS A 528 -17.10 -4.62 33.54
C LYS A 528 -15.98 -4.96 32.55
N ASP A 529 -15.44 -3.92 31.93
CA ASP A 529 -14.22 -3.95 31.17
C ASP A 529 -13.15 -3.21 31.97
N SER A 530 -11.94 -3.73 31.83
CA SER A 530 -10.70 -3.21 32.40
C SER A 530 -10.54 -1.68 32.20
N SER A 531 -10.18 -0.98 33.29
CA SER A 531 -9.89 0.46 33.45
C SER A 531 -10.81 1.50 32.75
N ASP A 532 -10.48 2.29 31.72
CA ASP A 532 -9.30 2.46 30.85
C ASP A 532 -8.18 3.34 31.48
N ILE A 533 -6.89 3.00 31.32
CA ILE A 533 -5.77 3.82 31.85
C ILE A 533 -5.68 5.16 31.08
N SER A 534 -6.20 6.24 31.66
CA SER A 534 -5.90 7.61 31.20
C SER A 534 -4.80 8.24 32.06
N PHE A 535 -3.74 8.74 31.41
CA PHE A 535 -2.60 9.37 32.07
C PHE A 535 -2.05 10.57 31.29
N ASP A 536 -1.47 11.56 31.97
CA ASP A 536 -0.76 12.69 31.37
C ASP A 536 0.67 12.83 31.89
N ILE A 537 1.60 13.29 31.04
CA ILE A 537 3.02 13.47 31.38
C ILE A 537 3.35 14.96 31.42
N TYR A 538 3.96 15.42 32.51
CA TYR A 538 4.39 16.81 32.66
C TYR A 538 5.61 16.94 33.58
N PRO A 539 6.58 17.85 33.30
CA PRO A 539 6.68 18.64 32.08
C PRO A 539 7.06 17.77 30.86
N ASN A 540 6.64 18.21 29.67
CA ASN A 540 7.03 17.64 28.38
C ASN A 540 7.25 18.81 27.41
N PRO A 541 8.49 19.21 27.07
CA PRO A 541 9.75 18.50 27.36
C PRO A 541 10.11 18.36 28.85
N ALA A 542 10.70 17.22 29.17
CA ALA A 542 11.14 16.81 30.50
C ALA A 542 12.64 17.09 30.68
N LYS A 543 13.08 17.39 31.90
CA LYS A 543 14.50 17.65 32.22
C LYS A 543 14.86 16.98 33.54
N GLY A 544 15.62 15.88 33.47
CA GLY A 544 16.00 15.06 34.63
C GLY A 544 14.86 14.21 35.21
N TYR A 545 13.61 14.66 35.14
CA TYR A 545 12.43 13.92 35.57
C TYR A 545 11.17 14.34 34.78
N PHE A 546 10.12 13.52 34.87
CA PHE A 546 8.74 13.90 34.54
C PHE A 546 7.76 13.27 35.53
N ASN A 547 6.58 13.87 35.68
CA ASN A 547 5.47 13.35 36.48
C ASN A 547 4.40 12.72 35.58
N ILE A 548 3.71 11.72 36.11
CA ILE A 548 2.58 11.02 35.50
C ILE A 548 1.32 11.32 36.34
N SER A 549 0.40 12.12 35.80
CA SER A 549 -0.95 12.26 36.36
C SER A 549 -1.78 11.04 35.98
N LEU A 550 -2.45 10.43 36.95
CA LEU A 550 -3.36 9.29 36.78
C LEU A 550 -4.68 9.58 37.50
N ASN A 551 -5.80 9.36 36.83
CA ASN A 551 -7.13 9.65 37.39
C ASN A 551 -7.56 8.74 38.56
N ASN A 552 -6.79 7.69 38.90
CA ASN A 552 -7.17 6.74 39.94
C ASN A 552 -5.94 6.12 40.67
N PHE A 553 -5.41 6.85 41.66
CA PHE A 553 -4.15 6.55 42.33
C PHE A 553 -4.35 5.64 43.57
N GLN A 554 -4.39 4.31 43.35
CA GLN A 554 -4.65 3.32 44.41
C GLN A 554 -3.79 2.02 44.33
N LYS A 555 -3.12 1.74 43.20
CA LYS A 555 -2.27 0.55 42.99
C LYS A 555 -1.15 0.86 41.99
N GLY A 556 0.01 0.23 42.18
CA GLY A 556 1.21 0.40 41.34
C GLY A 556 1.00 0.05 39.86
N PHE A 557 1.93 0.53 39.03
CA PHE A 557 1.91 0.37 37.58
C PHE A 557 3.33 0.22 37.02
N MET A 558 3.44 -0.34 35.82
CA MET A 558 4.69 -0.53 35.09
C MET A 558 4.94 0.64 34.15
N VAL A 559 6.19 1.14 34.09
CA VAL A 559 6.66 2.16 33.16
C VAL A 559 7.88 1.64 32.41
N GLU A 560 7.76 1.53 31.08
CA GLU A 560 8.88 1.25 30.17
C GLU A 560 9.11 2.47 29.29
N ILE A 561 10.37 2.83 29.03
CA ILE A 561 10.72 3.90 28.08
C ILE A 561 11.55 3.30 26.95
N TYR A 562 11.18 3.63 25.71
CA TYR A 562 11.86 3.18 24.50
C TYR A 562 12.39 4.37 23.71
N SER A 563 13.55 4.20 23.08
CA SER A 563 14.02 5.12 22.03
C SER A 563 13.12 5.06 20.80
N VAL A 564 13.21 6.04 19.91
CA VAL A 564 12.51 6.02 18.60
C VAL A 564 12.87 4.83 17.71
N LEU A 565 13.97 4.12 18.01
CA LEU A 565 14.37 2.89 17.32
C LEU A 565 13.81 1.61 17.98
N GLY A 566 12.97 1.73 19.00
CA GLY A 566 12.35 0.60 19.71
C GLY A 566 13.19 -0.05 20.80
N ASN A 567 14.42 0.41 21.05
CA ASN A 567 15.25 -0.10 22.14
C ASN A 567 14.72 0.37 23.50
N LYS A 568 14.46 -0.54 24.44
CA LYS A 568 14.10 -0.20 25.82
C LYS A 568 15.31 0.41 26.55
N VAL A 569 15.12 1.58 27.16
CA VAL A 569 16.16 2.36 27.85
C VAL A 569 15.87 2.60 29.34
N TYR A 570 14.63 2.33 29.78
CA TYR A 570 14.22 2.39 31.19
C TYR A 570 13.07 1.39 31.42
N GLU A 571 13.02 0.81 32.61
CA GLU A 571 11.95 -0.07 33.09
C GLU A 571 11.79 0.11 34.60
N ASN A 572 10.56 0.24 35.07
CA ASN A 572 10.21 0.16 36.49
C ASN A 572 8.83 -0.51 36.62
N ASN A 573 8.76 -1.59 37.40
CA ASN A 573 7.65 -2.54 37.35
C ASN A 573 6.66 -2.42 38.52
N ASP A 574 6.94 -1.57 39.50
CA ASP A 574 6.03 -1.25 40.61
C ASP A 574 6.15 0.22 41.03
N VAL A 575 5.76 1.10 40.10
CA VAL A 575 5.81 2.54 40.32
C VAL A 575 4.68 2.95 41.27
N THR A 576 5.07 3.40 42.47
CA THR A 576 4.19 3.97 43.51
C THR A 576 4.32 5.49 43.64
N SER A 577 5.31 6.10 42.96
CA SER A 577 5.50 7.56 42.86
C SER A 577 4.91 8.09 41.56
N GLN A 578 4.42 9.34 41.55
CA GLN A 578 4.05 10.00 40.29
C GLN A 578 5.26 10.47 39.49
N GLU A 579 6.43 10.60 40.12
CA GLU A 579 7.66 11.10 39.48
C GLU A 579 8.54 9.96 38.95
N ILE A 580 8.92 10.06 37.67
CA ILE A 580 9.89 9.19 36.99
C ILE A 580 11.18 9.97 36.76
N ASN A 581 12.27 9.51 37.38
CA ASN A 581 13.61 10.05 37.15
C ASN A 581 14.21 9.48 35.85
N ILE A 582 14.69 10.38 35.00
CA ILE A 582 15.30 10.12 33.68
C ILE A 582 16.65 10.82 33.51
N SER A 583 17.33 11.22 34.59
CA SER A 583 18.59 11.97 34.54
C SER A 583 19.74 11.28 33.79
N ASN A 584 19.61 9.98 33.55
CA ASN A 584 20.60 9.14 32.87
C ASN A 584 20.28 8.94 31.37
N LEU A 585 19.16 9.47 30.87
CA LEU A 585 18.79 9.44 29.45
C LEU A 585 19.36 10.67 28.73
N GLN A 586 19.80 10.47 27.49
CA GLN A 586 20.32 11.56 26.65
C GLN A 586 19.17 12.44 26.12
N THR A 587 19.49 13.68 25.74
CA THR A 587 18.58 14.59 25.05
C THR A 587 18.02 13.92 23.78
N GLY A 588 16.69 13.87 23.64
CA GLY A 588 16.07 13.15 22.53
C GLY A 588 14.57 12.93 22.66
N VAL A 589 13.99 12.22 21.68
CA VAL A 589 12.58 11.82 21.68
C VAL A 589 12.47 10.36 22.10
N TYR A 590 11.51 10.07 23.00
CA TYR A 590 11.26 8.74 23.52
C TYR A 590 9.76 8.43 23.55
N LEU A 591 9.44 7.13 23.58
CA LEU A 591 8.09 6.61 23.79
C LEU A 591 8.02 6.00 25.19
N ILE A 592 7.16 6.53 26.05
CA ILE A 592 6.84 5.93 27.35
C ILE A 592 5.63 5.04 27.16
N LYS A 593 5.76 3.78 27.55
CA LYS A 593 4.70 2.79 27.66
C LYS A 593 4.36 2.63 29.15
N ILE A 594 3.11 2.88 29.51
CA ILE A 594 2.58 2.60 30.84
C ILE A 594 1.66 1.39 30.74
N SER A 595 1.86 0.41 31.62
CA SER A 595 1.06 -0.81 31.67
C SER A 595 0.51 -1.03 33.09
N LYS A 596 -0.73 -1.47 33.18
CA LYS A 596 -1.36 -1.89 34.44
C LYS A 596 -2.36 -2.99 34.12
N ASP A 597 -2.34 -4.06 34.91
CA ASP A 597 -3.11 -5.27 34.66
C ASP A 597 -2.92 -5.75 33.19
N SER A 598 -3.99 -5.87 32.40
CA SER A 598 -3.92 -6.25 30.97
C SER A 598 -3.80 -5.07 29.98
N GLU A 599 -3.75 -3.84 30.46
CA GLU A 599 -3.78 -2.65 29.62
C GLU A 599 -2.41 -2.01 29.40
N THR A 600 -2.30 -1.32 28.26
CA THR A 600 -1.09 -0.61 27.86
C THR A 600 -1.47 0.67 27.11
N LYS A 601 -0.80 1.77 27.44
CA LYS A 601 -0.90 3.04 26.72
C LYS A 601 0.48 3.61 26.47
N ILE A 602 0.66 4.27 25.33
CA ILE A 602 1.96 4.84 24.90
C ILE A 602 1.80 6.34 24.68
N LYS A 603 2.72 7.15 25.22
CA LYS A 603 2.83 8.60 24.96
C LYS A 603 4.28 8.98 24.59
N LYS A 604 4.42 10.01 23.76
CA LYS A 604 5.70 10.61 23.40
C LYS A 604 6.17 11.56 24.51
N VAL A 605 7.44 11.44 24.91
CA VAL A 605 8.16 12.45 25.72
C VAL A 605 9.35 12.99 24.94
N ILE A 606 9.69 14.25 25.20
CA ILE A 606 10.92 14.90 24.74
C ILE A 606 11.79 15.10 25.99
N ILE A 607 13.03 14.64 25.96
CA ILE A 607 14.02 14.84 27.03
C ILE A 607 14.99 15.92 26.56
N ASN A 608 15.17 16.96 27.39
CA ASN A 608 16.03 18.12 27.12
C ASN A 608 17.34 18.07 27.91
#